data_AF-A0A822J7U7-F1
#
_entry.id   AF-A0A822J7U7-F1
#
_cell.length_a   1.000
_cell.length_b   1.000
_cell.length_c   1.000
_cell.angle_alpha   90.00
_cell.angle_beta   90.00
_cell.angle_gamma   90.00
#
_symmetry.space_group_name_H-M   'P 1'
#
loop_
_entity.id
_entity.type
_entity.pdbx_description
1 polymer ?
#
loop_
_entity_poly.entity_id
_entity_poly.type
_entity_poly.pdbx_seq_one_letter_code
_entity_poly.pdbx_strand_id
1 'polypeptide(L)'
;MNQRKIIDGWVKLYIAIIILLIALNIPYTTKETFTEKEFYTEQEPYNLTQTYYEKESYIDNVPLKINTTMDWHITDHRYEDKFDLIATLKNTDNISGEFWVTFHVETTNGSSDFTTESIFLMPGGGYQIEHGFTGLFSYVTYKVKQPTREVEKFREIPEERTIASYRDIQKSRDAVRVKNNTLSLLQRILKYPPNYEPEPPLQIPSDIVEDDWEE
;
A
#
# COMPACT_ATOMS: atom_id res chain seq x y z
N MET A 1 88.56 -40.96 -43.16
CA MET A 1 87.30 -41.13 -42.39
C MET A 1 86.18 -41.40 -43.39
N ASN A 2 85.55 -42.58 -43.38
CA ASN A 2 84.67 -43.05 -44.46
C ASN A 2 83.35 -42.26 -44.49
N GLN A 3 83.18 -41.39 -45.49
CA GLN A 3 81.97 -40.56 -45.65
C GLN A 3 80.66 -41.36 -45.64
N ARG A 4 80.68 -42.62 -46.09
CA ARG A 4 79.51 -43.54 -46.04
C ARG A 4 79.00 -43.83 -44.62
N LYS A 5 79.88 -43.92 -43.61
CA LYS A 5 79.47 -44.16 -42.21
C LYS A 5 78.81 -42.92 -41.58
N ILE A 6 79.24 -41.74 -42.01
CA ILE A 6 78.67 -40.46 -41.55
C ILE A 6 77.27 -40.28 -42.17
N ILE A 7 77.13 -40.53 -43.47
CA ILE A 7 75.85 -40.41 -44.18
C ILE A 7 74.81 -41.41 -43.62
N ASP A 8 75.18 -42.67 -43.38
CA ASP A 8 74.27 -43.68 -42.79
C ASP A 8 73.84 -43.31 -41.35
N GLY A 9 74.73 -42.69 -40.57
CA GLY A 9 74.39 -42.16 -39.25
C GLY A 9 73.36 -41.03 -39.30
N TRP A 10 73.52 -40.08 -40.22
CA TRP A 10 72.56 -38.98 -40.43
C TRP A 10 71.21 -39.47 -40.95
N VAL A 11 71.19 -40.46 -41.84
CA VAL A 11 69.95 -41.08 -42.35
C VAL A 11 69.18 -41.76 -41.21
N LYS A 12 69.86 -42.53 -40.36
CA LYS A 12 69.24 -43.16 -39.18
C LYS A 12 68.70 -42.14 -38.18
N LEU A 13 69.44 -41.05 -37.96
CA LEU A 13 69.00 -39.93 -37.12
C LEU A 13 67.73 -39.27 -37.69
N TYR A 14 67.70 -39.01 -39.00
CA TYR A 14 66.53 -38.42 -39.67
C TYR A 14 65.30 -39.32 -39.56
N ILE A 15 65.47 -40.63 -39.79
CA ILE A 15 64.37 -41.59 -39.64
C ILE A 15 63.85 -41.62 -38.19
N ALA A 16 64.75 -41.62 -37.19
CA ALA A 16 64.36 -41.57 -35.79
C ALA A 16 63.61 -40.28 -35.44
N ILE A 17 64.06 -39.13 -35.95
CA ILE A 17 63.37 -37.83 -35.78
C ILE A 17 61.98 -37.87 -36.42
N ILE A 18 61.85 -38.42 -37.63
CA ILE A 18 60.55 -38.53 -38.32
C ILE A 18 59.59 -39.43 -37.52
N ILE A 19 60.05 -40.58 -37.04
CA ILE A 19 59.23 -41.50 -36.23
C ILE A 19 58.78 -40.82 -34.93
N LEU A 20 59.67 -40.08 -34.27
CA LEU A 20 59.34 -39.31 -33.07
C LEU A 20 58.29 -38.23 -33.37
N LEU A 21 58.44 -37.48 -34.47
CA LEU A 21 57.46 -36.46 -34.87
C LEU A 21 56.08 -37.06 -35.18
N ILE A 22 56.04 -38.24 -35.82
CA ILE A 22 54.80 -38.96 -36.06
C ILE A 22 54.15 -39.35 -34.74
N ALA A 23 54.91 -39.97 -33.81
CA ALA A 23 54.39 -40.38 -32.51
C ALA A 23 53.86 -39.20 -31.68
N LEU A 24 54.53 -38.05 -31.73
CA LEU A 24 54.11 -36.82 -31.05
C LEU A 24 52.85 -36.18 -31.67
N ASN A 25 52.56 -36.50 -32.94
CA ASN A 25 51.41 -35.95 -33.67
C ASN A 25 50.16 -36.85 -33.64
N ILE A 26 50.21 -38.02 -33.00
CA ILE A 26 49.03 -38.87 -32.83
C ILE A 26 48.06 -38.21 -31.83
N PRO A 27 46.83 -37.86 -32.23
CA PRO A 27 45.86 -37.27 -31.32
C PRO A 27 45.33 -38.32 -30.35
N TYR A 28 45.16 -37.94 -29.08
CA TYR A 28 44.51 -38.76 -28.08
C TYR A 28 43.51 -37.95 -27.26
N THR A 29 42.44 -38.61 -26.80
CA THR A 29 41.36 -37.95 -26.07
C THR A 29 41.68 -37.86 -24.59
N THR A 30 41.48 -36.67 -24.03
CA THR A 30 41.68 -36.38 -22.61
C THR A 30 40.49 -35.61 -22.06
N LYS A 31 40.20 -35.81 -20.78
CA LYS A 31 39.13 -35.09 -20.07
C LYS A 31 39.72 -33.82 -19.47
N GLU A 32 39.14 -32.67 -19.80
CA GLU A 32 39.45 -31.38 -19.20
C GLU A 32 38.21 -30.86 -18.47
N THR A 33 38.36 -30.46 -17.20
CA THR A 33 37.32 -29.80 -16.42
C THR A 33 37.31 -28.31 -16.72
N PHE A 34 36.13 -27.73 -16.87
CA PHE A 34 35.95 -26.28 -16.97
C PHE A 34 34.74 -25.86 -16.13
N THR A 35 34.77 -24.62 -15.65
CA THR A 35 33.67 -24.01 -14.91
C THR A 35 32.80 -23.21 -15.87
N GLU A 36 31.51 -23.47 -15.85
CA GLU A 36 30.50 -22.72 -16.62
C GLU A 36 29.45 -22.20 -15.65
N LYS A 37 28.95 -20.97 -15.89
CA LYS A 37 27.80 -20.44 -15.14
C LYS A 37 26.52 -21.10 -15.62
N GLU A 38 25.83 -21.78 -14.72
CA GLU A 38 24.50 -22.35 -14.94
C GLU A 38 23.46 -21.43 -14.29
N PHE A 39 22.50 -20.97 -15.07
CA PHE A 39 21.40 -20.11 -14.61
C PHE A 39 20.15 -20.94 -14.30
N TYR A 40 19.48 -20.61 -13.21
CA TYR A 40 18.22 -21.24 -12.82
C TYR A 40 17.27 -20.22 -12.21
N THR A 41 15.97 -20.51 -12.31
CA THR A 41 14.93 -19.71 -11.68
C THR A 41 14.56 -20.32 -10.34
N GLU A 42 14.55 -19.49 -9.30
CA GLU A 42 14.08 -19.87 -7.96
C GLU A 42 12.91 -18.97 -7.57
N GLN A 43 11.88 -19.57 -6.96
CA GLN A 43 10.74 -18.84 -6.42
C GLN A 43 11.03 -18.43 -4.98
N GLU A 44 11.07 -17.13 -4.74
CA GLU A 44 11.20 -16.58 -3.39
C GLU A 44 9.87 -15.96 -2.93
N PRO A 45 9.42 -16.27 -1.70
CA PRO A 45 8.22 -15.66 -1.14
C PRO A 45 8.49 -14.21 -0.76
N TYR A 46 7.50 -13.36 -0.96
CA TYR A 46 7.48 -11.99 -0.46
C TYR A 46 6.10 -11.63 0.07
N ASN A 47 6.06 -10.63 0.94
CA ASN A 47 4.82 -10.11 1.52
C ASN A 47 4.25 -9.03 0.60
N LEU A 48 3.02 -9.23 0.14
CA LEU A 48 2.26 -8.24 -0.61
C LEU A 48 1.15 -7.69 0.28
N THR A 49 1.10 -6.37 0.45
CA THR A 49 -0.02 -5.70 1.12
C THR A 49 -1.13 -5.47 0.12
N GLN A 50 -2.32 -5.95 0.43
CA GLN A 50 -3.52 -5.74 -0.37
C GLN A 50 -4.56 -5.00 0.48
N THR A 51 -5.05 -3.87 -0.05
CA THR A 51 -6.20 -3.16 0.51
C THR A 51 -7.50 -3.77 -0.03
N TYR A 52 -8.44 -4.06 0.86
CA TYR A 52 -9.82 -4.39 0.51
C TYR A 52 -10.77 -3.50 1.30
N TYR A 53 -12.05 -3.50 0.92
CA TYR A 53 -13.05 -2.64 1.55
C TYR A 53 -14.11 -3.50 2.24
N GLU A 54 -14.24 -3.34 3.55
CA GLU A 54 -15.34 -3.93 4.32
C GLU A 54 -16.50 -2.94 4.42
N LYS A 55 -17.73 -3.46 4.27
CA LYS A 55 -18.95 -2.65 4.31
C LYS A 55 -19.57 -2.74 5.70
N GLU A 56 -19.48 -1.66 6.45
CA GLU A 56 -20.11 -1.54 7.77
C GLU A 56 -21.40 -0.70 7.71
N SER A 57 -22.44 -1.16 8.41
CA SER A 57 -23.66 -0.39 8.65
C SER A 57 -23.49 0.57 9.83
N TYR A 58 -24.00 1.79 9.71
CA TYR A 58 -24.11 2.73 10.82
C TYR A 58 -25.45 3.46 10.78
N ILE A 59 -25.92 3.88 11.96
CA ILE A 59 -27.13 4.69 12.10
C ILE A 59 -26.77 6.16 12.00
N ASP A 60 -27.44 6.88 11.09
CA ASP A 60 -27.32 8.32 10.93
C ASP A 60 -28.64 9.01 11.27
N ASN A 61 -28.56 10.14 11.97
CA ASN A 61 -29.72 10.93 12.38
C ASN A 61 -29.97 12.04 11.37
N VAL A 62 -30.92 11.83 10.46
CA VAL A 62 -31.23 12.78 9.39
C VAL A 62 -32.39 13.67 9.81
N PRO A 63 -32.28 15.02 9.69
CA PRO A 63 -33.37 15.93 10.02
C PRO A 63 -34.63 15.65 9.19
N LEU A 64 -35.77 15.52 9.88
CA LEU A 64 -37.09 15.60 9.31
C LEU A 64 -37.42 17.07 9.10
N LYS A 65 -37.47 17.53 7.85
CA LYS A 65 -37.92 18.89 7.55
C LYS A 65 -39.43 18.96 7.74
N ILE A 66 -39.86 19.30 8.95
CA ILE A 66 -41.28 19.48 9.28
C ILE A 66 -41.62 20.97 9.29
N ASN A 67 -42.70 21.32 8.61
CA ASN A 67 -43.19 22.71 8.63
C ASN A 67 -43.80 23.05 10.00
N THR A 68 -43.32 24.14 10.58
CA THR A 68 -43.82 24.65 11.86
C THR A 68 -44.11 26.14 11.80
N THR A 69 -45.06 26.59 12.61
CA THR A 69 -45.30 28.02 12.86
C THR A 69 -45.06 28.31 14.34
N MET A 70 -44.47 29.47 14.62
CA MET A 70 -44.19 29.94 15.98
C MET A 70 -44.76 31.35 16.15
N ASP A 71 -45.72 31.48 17.04
CA ASP A 71 -46.22 32.76 17.51
C ASP A 71 -45.78 32.96 18.97
N TRP A 72 -45.32 34.15 19.32
CA TRP A 72 -44.89 34.43 20.69
C TRP A 72 -45.21 35.87 21.11
N HIS A 73 -45.37 36.06 22.41
CA HIS A 73 -45.55 37.36 23.03
C HIS A 73 -44.99 37.37 24.45
N ILE A 74 -44.84 38.57 25.01
CA ILE A 74 -44.36 38.78 26.37
C ILE A 74 -45.46 39.46 27.18
N THR A 75 -45.65 38.99 28.41
CA THR A 75 -46.47 39.66 29.43
C THR A 75 -45.53 40.27 30.46
N ASP A 76 -45.52 41.59 30.59
CA ASP A 76 -44.63 42.34 31.48
C ASP A 76 -45.32 42.63 32.82
N HIS A 77 -44.72 42.18 33.93
CA HIS A 77 -45.18 42.37 35.30
C HIS A 77 -44.30 43.39 36.03
N ARG A 78 -44.33 44.64 35.56
CA ARG A 78 -43.45 45.73 36.01
C ARG A 78 -43.33 45.93 37.52
N TYR A 79 -44.40 45.68 38.28
CA TYR A 79 -44.39 45.86 39.73
C TYR A 79 -43.62 44.76 40.47
N GLU A 80 -43.42 43.60 39.83
CA GLU A 80 -42.68 42.46 40.39
C GLU A 80 -41.29 42.31 39.80
N ASP A 81 -40.88 43.20 38.88
CA ASP A 81 -39.64 43.10 38.10
C ASP A 81 -39.50 41.72 37.45
N LYS A 82 -40.55 41.30 36.72
CA LYS A 82 -40.64 40.00 36.04
C LYS A 82 -41.40 40.14 34.73
N PHE A 83 -41.19 39.19 33.82
CA PHE A 83 -42.03 39.03 32.62
C PHE A 83 -42.17 37.56 32.25
N ASP A 84 -43.28 37.20 31.62
CA ASP A 84 -43.52 35.87 31.09
C ASP A 84 -43.39 35.86 29.58
N LEU A 85 -42.63 34.91 29.06
CA LEU A 85 -42.58 34.58 27.65
C LEU A 85 -43.60 33.48 27.36
N ILE A 86 -44.56 33.78 26.49
CA ILE A 86 -45.58 32.82 26.06
C ILE A 86 -45.42 32.59 24.56
N ALA A 87 -45.10 31.36 24.18
CA ALA A 87 -44.88 30.96 22.79
C ALA A 87 -45.73 29.76 22.43
N THR A 88 -46.31 29.75 21.23
CA THR A 88 -47.13 28.65 20.71
C THR A 88 -46.46 28.08 19.48
N LEU A 89 -45.94 26.86 19.60
CA LEU A 89 -45.41 26.09 18.48
C LEU A 89 -46.52 25.22 17.90
N LYS A 90 -46.70 25.27 16.59
CA LYS A 90 -47.65 24.40 15.88
C LYS A 90 -46.96 23.63 14.76
N ASN A 91 -47.20 22.33 14.72
CA ASN A 91 -46.83 21.47 13.60
C ASN A 91 -47.90 21.61 12.50
N THR A 92 -47.54 22.16 11.35
CA THR A 92 -48.46 22.37 10.22
C THR A 92 -48.35 21.28 9.16
N ASP A 93 -47.51 20.29 9.39
CA ASP A 93 -47.25 19.18 8.47
C ASP A 93 -48.08 17.93 8.81
N ASN A 94 -47.91 16.89 8.01
CA ASN A 94 -48.58 15.60 8.17
C ASN A 94 -47.74 14.53 8.90
N ILE A 95 -46.57 14.90 9.43
CA ILE A 95 -45.64 14.00 10.15
C ILE A 95 -45.52 14.46 11.60
N SER A 96 -45.58 13.52 12.55
CA SER A 96 -45.30 13.79 13.98
C SER A 96 -43.80 13.83 14.27
N GLY A 97 -43.40 14.54 15.32
CA GLY A 97 -42.02 14.44 15.82
C GLY A 97 -41.79 15.21 17.11
N GLU A 98 -40.61 15.01 17.67
CA GLU A 98 -40.11 15.75 18.84
C GLU A 98 -39.36 17.01 18.38
N PHE A 99 -39.75 18.15 18.93
CA PHE A 99 -39.18 19.45 18.62
C PHE A 99 -38.49 20.00 19.86
N TRP A 100 -37.34 20.65 19.68
CA TRP A 100 -36.69 21.39 20.75
C TRP A 100 -36.77 22.88 20.45
N VAL A 101 -37.41 23.63 21.34
CA VAL A 101 -37.50 25.08 21.23
C VAL A 101 -36.58 25.69 22.25
N THR A 102 -35.60 26.45 21.78
CA THR A 102 -34.69 27.22 22.62
C THR A 102 -35.02 28.70 22.50
N PHE A 103 -35.30 29.35 23.62
CA PHE A 103 -35.40 30.80 23.72
C PHE A 103 -34.13 31.36 24.33
N HIS A 104 -33.64 32.46 23.76
CA HIS A 104 -32.55 33.25 24.31
C HIS A 104 -33.08 34.63 24.63
N VAL A 105 -32.92 35.04 25.88
CA VAL A 105 -33.56 36.22 26.46
C VAL A 105 -32.48 37.07 27.09
N GLU A 106 -32.49 38.37 26.78
CA GLU A 106 -31.62 39.36 27.40
C GLU A 106 -32.46 40.38 28.15
N THR A 107 -32.03 40.66 29.38
CA THR A 107 -32.64 41.66 30.25
C THR A 107 -31.95 43.02 30.12
N THR A 108 -32.63 44.10 30.51
CA THR A 108 -32.08 45.47 30.46
C THR A 108 -30.82 45.67 31.31
N ASN A 109 -30.60 44.81 32.31
CA ASN A 109 -29.43 44.84 33.17
C ASN A 109 -28.22 44.11 32.53
N GLY A 110 -28.36 43.63 31.29
CA GLY A 110 -27.31 42.92 30.55
C GLY A 110 -27.14 41.45 30.93
N SER A 111 -28.05 40.89 31.75
CA SER A 111 -28.07 39.46 32.05
C SER A 111 -28.80 38.72 30.93
N SER A 112 -28.19 37.64 30.45
CA SER A 112 -28.80 36.71 29.49
C SER A 112 -29.23 35.42 30.17
N ASP A 113 -30.34 34.86 29.70
CA ASP A 113 -30.88 33.58 30.12
C ASP A 113 -31.36 32.79 28.90
N PHE A 114 -31.39 31.46 29.01
CA PHE A 114 -31.91 30.60 27.97
C PHE A 114 -32.73 29.46 28.57
N THR A 115 -33.85 29.15 27.92
CA THR A 115 -34.67 27.99 28.25
C THR A 115 -34.82 27.12 27.02
N THR A 116 -34.80 25.80 27.22
CA THR A 116 -35.02 24.82 26.15
C THR A 116 -36.06 23.82 26.60
N GLU A 117 -37.10 23.66 25.79
CA GLU A 117 -38.17 22.70 26.04
C GLU A 117 -38.27 21.71 24.89
N SER A 118 -38.52 20.43 25.23
CA SER A 118 -38.73 19.35 24.27
C SER A 118 -40.20 18.97 24.23
N ILE A 119 -40.81 18.98 23.05
CA ILE A 119 -42.24 18.74 22.89
C ILE A 119 -42.49 17.81 21.71
N PHE A 120 -43.25 16.75 21.93
CA PHE A 120 -43.73 15.89 20.86
C PHE A 120 -45.04 16.43 20.28
N LEU A 121 -45.06 16.75 18.99
CA LEU A 121 -46.24 17.29 18.30
C LEU A 121 -46.73 16.32 17.23
N MET A 122 -48.01 15.95 17.32
CA MET A 122 -48.74 15.26 16.26
C MET A 122 -49.01 16.21 15.07
N PRO A 123 -49.32 15.68 13.86
CA PRO A 123 -49.77 16.48 12.73
C PRO A 123 -50.90 17.44 13.10
N GLY A 124 -50.76 18.73 12.77
CA GLY A 124 -51.72 19.78 13.12
C GLY A 124 -51.75 20.18 14.60
N GLY A 125 -51.02 19.46 15.48
CA GLY A 125 -50.95 19.70 16.91
C GLY A 125 -50.21 20.99 17.24
N GLY A 126 -50.63 21.65 18.32
CA GLY A 126 -49.98 22.84 18.85
C GLY A 126 -49.75 22.71 20.35
N TYR A 127 -48.69 23.35 20.84
CA TYR A 127 -48.34 23.39 22.25
C TYR A 127 -47.89 24.79 22.63
N GLN A 128 -48.30 25.22 23.82
CA GLN A 128 -47.95 26.51 24.38
C GLN A 128 -46.89 26.33 25.46
N ILE A 129 -45.80 27.05 25.30
CA ILE A 129 -44.68 27.18 26.23
C ILE A 129 -44.88 28.48 26.99
N GLU A 130 -44.80 28.41 28.31
CA GLU A 130 -44.83 29.58 29.20
C GLU A 130 -43.61 29.52 30.13
N HIS A 131 -42.82 30.59 30.13
CA HIS A 131 -41.63 30.68 30.98
C HIS A 131 -41.50 32.07 31.58
N GLY A 132 -41.42 32.14 32.91
CA GLY A 132 -41.23 33.38 33.66
C GLY A 132 -39.75 33.72 33.83
N PHE A 133 -39.42 34.99 33.60
CA PHE A 133 -38.09 35.57 33.78
C PHE A 133 -38.13 36.70 34.80
N THR A 134 -36.97 36.98 35.41
CA THR A 134 -36.79 38.12 36.33
C THR A 134 -36.10 39.28 35.59
N GLY A 135 -36.41 40.51 35.99
CA GLY A 135 -35.94 41.75 35.38
C GLY A 135 -36.90 42.32 34.34
N LEU A 136 -36.47 43.37 33.64
CA LEU A 136 -37.13 43.90 32.46
C LEU A 136 -36.53 43.28 31.19
N PHE A 137 -37.39 42.90 30.24
CA PHE A 137 -36.94 42.35 28.96
C PHE A 137 -36.28 43.44 28.09
N SER A 138 -35.25 43.05 27.34
CA SER A 138 -34.61 43.89 26.32
C SER A 138 -34.73 43.25 24.93
N TYR A 139 -34.36 41.97 24.83
CA TYR A 139 -34.32 41.24 23.57
C TYR A 139 -34.69 39.77 23.76
N VAL A 140 -35.44 39.21 22.81
CA VAL A 140 -35.78 37.79 22.77
C VAL A 140 -35.58 37.26 21.36
N THR A 141 -34.92 36.11 21.25
CA THR A 141 -34.82 35.34 20.03
C THR A 141 -35.11 33.87 20.31
N TYR A 142 -35.47 33.13 19.28
CA TYR A 142 -35.81 31.71 19.41
C TYR A 142 -35.20 30.89 18.29
N LYS A 143 -35.00 29.61 18.58
CA LYS A 143 -34.59 28.60 17.61
C LYS A 143 -35.36 27.33 17.82
N VAL A 144 -36.01 26.85 16.76
CA VAL A 144 -36.68 25.54 16.74
C VAL A 144 -35.76 24.55 16.06
N LYS A 145 -35.34 23.51 16.78
CA LYS A 145 -34.66 22.34 16.21
C LYS A 145 -35.70 21.32 15.77
N GLN A 146 -35.56 20.88 14.54
CA GLN A 146 -36.45 19.90 13.90
C GLN A 146 -36.15 18.48 14.41
N PRO A 147 -37.15 17.58 14.44
CA PRO A 147 -36.95 16.18 14.75
C PRO A 147 -35.99 15.53 13.77
N THR A 148 -35.33 14.46 14.21
CA THR A 148 -34.50 13.59 13.35
C THR A 148 -35.16 12.23 13.19
N ARG A 149 -34.85 11.55 12.09
CA ARG A 149 -35.12 10.12 11.94
C ARG A 149 -33.80 9.37 11.79
N GLU A 150 -33.77 8.16 12.34
CA GLU A 150 -32.68 7.23 12.14
C GLU A 150 -32.76 6.64 10.73
N VAL A 151 -31.63 6.65 10.02
CA VAL A 151 -31.46 6.05 8.70
C VAL A 151 -30.23 5.16 8.75
N GLU A 152 -30.39 3.90 8.37
CA GLU A 152 -29.27 2.99 8.18
C GLU A 152 -28.50 3.39 6.91
N LYS A 153 -27.21 3.67 7.09
CA LYS A 153 -26.27 3.97 6.01
C LYS A 153 -25.12 2.98 6.05
N PHE A 154 -24.38 2.91 4.95
CA PHE A 154 -23.22 2.05 4.82
C PHE A 154 -21.99 2.88 4.49
N ARG A 155 -20.86 2.49 5.06
CA ARG A 155 -19.54 3.02 4.72
C ARG A 155 -18.60 1.88 4.34
N GLU A 156 -17.70 2.16 3.41
CA GLU A 156 -16.61 1.27 3.05
C GLU A 156 -15.39 1.66 3.88
N ILE A 157 -14.87 0.71 4.65
CA ILE A 157 -13.67 0.89 5.45
C ILE A 157 -12.52 0.17 4.76
N PRO A 158 -11.42 0.86 4.44
CA PRO A 158 -10.25 0.21 3.91
C PRO A 158 -9.59 -0.64 5.01
N GLU A 159 -9.40 -1.91 4.71
CA GLU A 159 -8.63 -2.83 5.53
C GLU A 159 -7.43 -3.35 4.73
N GLU A 160 -6.33 -3.57 5.42
CA GLU A 160 -5.11 -4.11 4.83
C GLU A 160 -4.89 -5.55 5.29
N ARG A 161 -4.56 -6.42 4.34
CA ARG A 161 -4.06 -7.75 4.65
C ARG A 161 -2.73 -7.99 3.95
N THR A 162 -1.84 -8.67 4.65
CA THR A 162 -0.61 -9.19 4.06
C THR A 162 -0.86 -10.59 3.51
N ILE A 163 -0.60 -10.78 2.22
CA ILE A 163 -0.64 -12.10 1.58
C ILE A 163 0.77 -12.52 1.16
N ALA A 164 1.05 -13.82 1.29
CA ALA A 164 2.27 -14.39 0.73
C ALA A 164 2.12 -14.50 -0.79
N SER A 165 3.03 -13.87 -1.52
CA SER A 165 3.16 -13.97 -2.97
C SER A 165 4.54 -14.53 -3.32
N TYR A 166 4.73 -14.93 -4.58
CA TYR A 166 5.99 -15.51 -5.05
C TYR A 166 6.50 -14.74 -6.25
N ARG A 167 7.81 -14.47 -6.27
CA ARG A 167 8.50 -13.88 -7.42
C ARG A 167 9.59 -14.81 -7.92
N ASP A 168 9.72 -14.87 -9.24
CA ASP A 168 10.79 -15.62 -9.91
C ASP A 168 12.08 -14.79 -9.89
N ILE A 169 13.14 -15.34 -9.32
CA ILE A 169 14.46 -14.71 -9.27
C ILE A 169 15.43 -15.57 -10.08
N GLN A 170 16.16 -14.92 -10.99
CA GLN A 170 17.25 -15.59 -11.70
C GLN A 170 18.49 -15.64 -10.81
N LYS A 171 18.99 -16.85 -10.59
CA LYS A 171 20.26 -17.09 -9.89
C LYS A 171 21.23 -17.82 -10.81
N SER A 172 22.51 -17.75 -10.47
CA SER A 172 23.56 -18.49 -11.16
C SER A 172 24.40 -19.28 -10.16
N ARG A 173 24.92 -20.42 -10.61
CA ARG A 173 25.92 -21.19 -9.87
C ARG A 173 27.03 -21.63 -10.81
N ASP A 174 28.23 -21.78 -10.26
CA ASP A 174 29.35 -22.38 -10.97
C ASP A 174 29.15 -23.90 -11.05
N ALA A 175 29.03 -24.40 -12.27
CA ALA A 175 28.92 -25.83 -12.54
C ALA A 175 30.23 -26.34 -13.17
N VAL A 176 30.84 -27.34 -12.54
CA VAL A 176 32.02 -28.01 -13.11
C VAL A 176 31.55 -29.01 -14.16
N ARG A 177 31.95 -28.79 -15.41
CA ARG A 177 31.66 -29.69 -16.54
C ARG A 177 32.96 -30.27 -17.10
N VAL A 178 32.82 -31.40 -17.79
CA VAL A 178 33.94 -32.11 -18.41
C VAL A 178 33.77 -32.06 -19.92
N LYS A 179 34.78 -31.58 -20.63
CA LYS A 179 34.87 -31.71 -22.09
C LYS A 179 35.96 -32.69 -22.47
N ASN A 180 35.70 -33.45 -23.53
CA ASN A 180 36.69 -34.30 -24.15
C ASN A 180 37.49 -33.46 -25.16
N ASN A 181 38.78 -33.32 -24.92
CA ASN A 181 39.72 -32.69 -25.87
C ASN A 181 40.57 -33.78 -26.54
N THR A 182 40.48 -33.85 -27.86
CA THR A 182 41.31 -34.73 -28.68
C THR A 182 42.41 -33.89 -29.31
N LEU A 183 43.61 -33.95 -28.73
CA LEU A 183 44.78 -33.18 -29.17
C LEU A 183 46.01 -34.09 -29.25
N SER A 184 46.94 -33.79 -30.15
CA SER A 184 48.27 -34.42 -30.15
C SER A 184 49.19 -33.80 -29.08
N LEU A 185 50.33 -34.44 -28.80
CA LEU A 185 51.27 -33.93 -27.78
C LEU A 185 51.80 -32.53 -28.17
N LEU A 186 52.08 -32.32 -29.46
CA LEU A 186 52.51 -31.02 -30.00
C LEU A 186 51.45 -29.94 -29.82
N GLN A 187 50.18 -30.24 -30.14
CA GLN A 187 49.08 -29.29 -29.98
C GLN A 187 48.85 -28.91 -28.52
N ARG A 188 49.03 -29.86 -27.59
CA ARG A 188 48.89 -29.61 -26.16
C ARG A 188 50.02 -28.73 -25.60
N ILE A 189 51.27 -28.95 -26.02
CA ILE A 189 52.42 -28.11 -25.65
C ILE A 189 52.23 -26.67 -26.13
N LEU A 190 51.66 -26.49 -27.33
CA LEU A 190 51.37 -25.16 -27.88
C LEU A 190 50.18 -24.49 -27.19
N LYS A 191 49.15 -25.25 -26.79
CA LYS A 191 47.95 -24.73 -26.13
C LYS A 191 48.20 -24.40 -24.64
N TYR A 192 49.07 -25.15 -23.96
CA TYR A 192 49.41 -24.98 -22.55
C TYR A 192 50.93 -24.91 -22.36
N PRO A 193 51.57 -23.75 -22.67
CA PRO A 193 53.00 -23.57 -22.42
C PRO A 193 53.33 -23.70 -20.92
N PRO A 194 54.60 -23.93 -20.54
CA PRO A 194 55.00 -24.19 -19.15
C PRO A 194 54.66 -23.08 -18.13
N ASN A 195 54.31 -21.88 -18.59
CA ASN A 195 53.81 -20.76 -17.77
C ASN A 195 52.33 -20.44 -18.05
N TYR A 196 51.55 -21.41 -18.49
CA TYR A 196 50.11 -21.22 -18.71
C TYR A 196 49.41 -21.03 -17.36
N GLU A 197 49.08 -19.79 -17.04
CA GLU A 197 48.04 -19.50 -16.07
C GLU A 197 46.69 -19.68 -16.76
N PRO A 198 45.78 -20.51 -16.23
CA PRO A 198 44.41 -20.52 -16.74
C PRO A 198 43.86 -19.10 -16.62
N GLU A 199 43.28 -18.58 -17.70
CA GLU A 199 42.62 -17.28 -17.68
C GLU A 199 41.66 -17.25 -16.48
N PRO A 200 41.72 -16.21 -15.63
CA PRO A 200 40.74 -16.08 -14.56
C PRO A 200 39.36 -16.14 -15.19
N PRO A 201 38.40 -16.87 -14.58
CA PRO A 201 37.05 -16.92 -15.10
C PRO A 201 36.60 -15.48 -15.33
N LEU A 202 36.10 -15.19 -16.55
CA LEU A 202 35.59 -13.88 -16.92
C LEU A 202 34.66 -13.40 -15.79
N GLN A 203 35.16 -12.45 -15.00
CA GLN A 203 34.34 -11.74 -14.03
C GLN A 203 33.44 -10.85 -14.87
N ILE A 204 32.27 -11.38 -15.24
CA ILE A 204 31.16 -10.54 -15.68
C ILE A 204 30.85 -9.67 -14.45
N PRO A 205 30.96 -8.33 -14.55
CA PRO A 205 30.65 -7.44 -13.44
C PRO A 205 29.29 -7.84 -12.87
N SER A 206 29.25 -8.13 -11.58
CA SER A 206 28.02 -8.23 -10.82
C SER A 206 27.50 -6.82 -10.57
N ASP A 207 27.27 -6.05 -11.63
CA ASP A 207 26.74 -4.70 -11.50
C ASP A 207 25.32 -4.65 -12.04
N ILE A 208 24.47 -4.19 -11.12
CA ILE A 208 23.17 -3.56 -11.32
C ILE A 208 21.99 -4.53 -11.42
N VAL A 209 21.51 -4.93 -10.25
CA VAL A 209 20.08 -4.73 -9.98
C VAL A 209 20.03 -3.51 -9.05
N GLU A 210 20.01 -2.32 -9.65
CA GLU A 210 19.47 -1.14 -8.98
C GLU A 210 18.00 -1.47 -8.70
N ASP A 211 17.70 -1.56 -7.41
CA ASP A 211 16.36 -1.68 -6.85
C ASP A 211 15.71 -0.29 -6.94
N ASP A 212 15.44 0.17 -8.16
CA ASP A 212 14.69 1.39 -8.46
C ASP A 212 13.32 0.98 -9.00
N TRP A 213 12.45 0.56 -8.09
CA TRP A 213 11.00 0.60 -8.29
C TRP A 213 10.34 1.14 -7.02
N GLU A 214 10.57 2.44 -6.76
CA GLU A 214 9.58 3.27 -6.06
C GLU A 214 8.80 4.07 -7.12
N GLU A 215 7.60 3.58 -7.47
CA GLU A 215 6.46 4.41 -7.92
C GLU A 215 5.23 4.06 -7.06
#